data_AF-A0AA40WZZ2-F1
#
_entry.id   AF-A0AA40WZZ2-F1
#
_cell.length_a   1.000
_cell.length_b   1.000
_cell.length_c   1.000
_cell.angle_alpha   90.00
_cell.angle_beta   90.00
_cell.angle_gamma   90.00
#
_symmetry.space_group_name_H-M   'P 1'
#
loop_
_entity.id
_entity.type
_entity.pdbx_description
1 polymer ?
#
loop_
_entity_poly.entity_id
_entity_poly.type
_entity_poly.pdbx_seq_one_letter_code
_entity_poly.pdbx_strand_id
1 'polypeptide(L)'
;MLEKEKARLTTMFETVLDLSKIDHSKSVVILTNSDCPADILKAAVNAVSSRGASLHIVKLNEQNIPSEIVWSSELNLKTIDANNEDLAQKILGEVDLVFEALNSSYMQVNNLFTYH
;
A
#
# COMPACT_ATOMS: atom_id res chain seq x y z
N MET A 1 -17.63 20.00 -4.88
CA MET A 1 -18.03 19.10 -3.78
C MET A 1 -17.06 17.92 -3.70
N LEU A 2 -16.82 17.22 -4.82
CA LEU A 2 -15.81 16.15 -4.97
C LEU A 2 -14.39 16.52 -4.47
N GLU A 3 -13.88 17.71 -4.78
CA GLU A 3 -12.54 18.13 -4.32
C GLU A 3 -12.40 18.18 -2.78
N LYS A 4 -13.48 18.56 -2.06
CA LYS A 4 -13.46 18.59 -0.59
C LYS A 4 -13.44 17.19 0.02
N GLU A 5 -14.09 16.23 -0.63
CA GLU A 5 -14.12 14.82 -0.19
C GLU A 5 -12.77 14.14 -0.44
N LYS A 6 -12.12 14.43 -1.59
CA LYS A 6 -10.75 13.94 -1.87
C LYS A 6 -9.74 14.47 -0.86
N ALA A 7 -9.79 15.78 -0.55
CA ALA A 7 -8.94 16.38 0.47
C ALA A 7 -9.18 15.77 1.86
N ARG A 8 -10.44 15.48 2.21
CA ARG A 8 -10.80 14.82 3.47
C ARG A 8 -10.23 13.41 3.56
N LEU A 9 -10.26 12.64 2.48
CA LEU A 9 -9.72 11.28 2.45
C LEU A 9 -8.21 11.29 2.73
N THR A 10 -7.44 12.14 2.05
CA THR A 10 -6.00 12.29 2.32
C THR A 10 -5.73 12.69 3.77
N THR A 11 -6.51 13.63 4.31
CA THR A 11 -6.36 14.07 5.72
C THR A 11 -6.59 12.91 6.71
N MET A 12 -7.56 12.04 6.42
CA MET A 12 -7.81 10.85 7.25
C MET A 12 -6.63 9.88 7.21
N PHE A 13 -6.05 9.65 6.02
CA PHE A 13 -4.82 8.86 5.88
C PHE A 13 -3.65 9.46 6.66
N GLU A 14 -3.43 10.77 6.51
CA GLU A 14 -2.38 11.50 7.22
C GLU A 14 -2.54 11.39 8.74
N THR A 15 -3.77 11.40 9.25
CA THR A 15 -4.06 11.20 10.68
C THR A 15 -3.70 9.79 11.13
N VAL A 16 -4.03 8.77 10.34
CA VAL A 16 -3.65 7.38 10.66
C VAL A 16 -2.13 7.22 10.67
N LEU A 17 -1.43 7.83 9.72
CA LEU A 17 0.04 7.79 9.66
C LEU A 17 0.68 8.46 10.88
N ASP A 18 0.14 9.59 11.35
CA ASP A 18 0.60 10.25 12.59
C ASP A 18 0.42 9.34 13.81
N LEU A 19 -0.75 8.70 13.94
CA LEU A 19 -1.04 7.77 15.03
C LEU A 19 -0.12 6.53 14.98
N SER A 20 0.22 6.08 13.78
CA SER A 20 1.18 4.99 13.53
C SER A 20 2.63 5.43 13.62
N LYS A 21 2.91 6.70 13.95
CA LYS A 21 4.26 7.27 14.09
C LYS A 21 5.11 7.12 12.82
N ILE A 22 4.47 7.28 11.66
CA ILE A 22 5.16 7.25 10.37
C ILE A 22 5.77 8.63 10.09
N ASP A 23 7.08 8.63 9.86
CA ASP A 23 7.87 9.79 9.45
C ASP A 23 8.84 9.40 8.33
N HIS A 24 9.72 10.33 7.95
CA HIS A 24 10.71 10.15 6.90
C HIS A 24 11.71 9.00 7.11
N SER A 25 11.86 8.49 8.34
CA SER A 25 12.74 7.36 8.65
C SER A 25 12.06 6.00 8.42
N LYS A 26 10.76 6.02 8.11
CA LYS A 26 9.90 4.83 8.07
C LYS A 26 9.60 4.41 6.63
N SER A 27 9.32 3.12 6.47
CA SER A 27 8.87 2.54 5.20
C SER A 27 7.44 2.02 5.30
N VAL A 28 6.66 2.27 4.24
CA VAL A 28 5.27 1.88 4.13
C VAL A 28 5.06 1.07 2.87
N VAL A 29 4.32 -0.03 2.98
CA VAL A 29 3.77 -0.75 1.83
C VAL A 29 2.29 -0.44 1.70
N ILE A 30 1.83 -0.13 0.48
CA ILE A 30 0.42 -0.18 0.12
C ILE A 30 0.17 -1.47 -0.65
N LEU A 31 -0.61 -2.37 -0.07
CA LEU A 31 -1.08 -3.59 -0.73
C LEU A 31 -2.39 -3.26 -1.47
N THR A 32 -2.45 -3.53 -2.77
CA THR A 32 -3.58 -3.18 -3.62
C THR A 32 -3.88 -4.28 -4.64
N ASN A 33 -5.02 -4.19 -5.32
CA ASN A 33 -5.41 -5.07 -6.43
C ASN A 33 -6.05 -4.26 -7.56
N SER A 34 -6.43 -4.93 -8.66
CA SER A 34 -7.10 -4.31 -9.81
C SER A 34 -8.38 -3.54 -9.47
N ASP A 35 -9.05 -3.94 -8.38
CA ASP A 35 -10.37 -3.45 -8.01
C ASP A 35 -10.33 -2.36 -6.93
N CYS A 36 -9.13 -1.93 -6.52
CA CYS A 36 -8.97 -0.81 -5.62
C CYS A 36 -9.38 0.51 -6.30
N PRO A 37 -10.28 1.31 -5.71
CA PRO A 37 -10.60 2.63 -6.23
C PRO A 37 -9.35 3.51 -6.35
N ALA A 38 -9.13 4.09 -7.54
CA ALA A 38 -7.95 4.91 -7.82
C ALA A 38 -7.81 6.12 -6.88
N ASP A 39 -8.94 6.70 -6.44
CA ASP A 39 -8.93 7.83 -5.49
C ASP A 39 -8.44 7.41 -4.09
N ILE A 40 -8.69 6.16 -3.66
CA ILE A 40 -8.17 5.62 -2.39
C ILE A 40 -6.67 5.42 -2.48
N LEU A 41 -6.21 4.74 -3.54
CA LEU A 41 -4.78 4.51 -3.77
C LEU A 41 -4.03 5.84 -3.86
N LYS A 42 -4.56 6.81 -4.61
CA LYS A 42 -3.98 8.15 -4.73
C LYS A 42 -3.91 8.89 -3.40
N ALA A 43 -4.96 8.84 -2.59
CA ALA A 43 -4.97 9.48 -1.27
C ALA A 43 -3.93 8.85 -0.33
N ALA A 44 -3.82 7.52 -0.31
CA ALA A 44 -2.82 6.79 0.47
C ALA A 44 -1.39 7.15 0.04
N VAL A 45 -1.10 7.14 -1.27
CA VAL A 45 0.20 7.51 -1.85
C VAL A 45 0.58 8.94 -1.47
N ASN A 46 -0.36 9.89 -1.60
CA ASN A 46 -0.13 11.29 -1.27
C ASN A 46 0.17 11.48 0.22
N ALA A 47 -0.58 10.80 1.10
CA ALA A 47 -0.39 10.89 2.54
C ALA A 47 0.95 10.29 3.00
N VAL A 48 1.37 9.16 2.43
CA VAL A 48 2.69 8.58 2.75
C VAL A 48 3.80 9.51 2.26
N SER A 49 3.66 10.03 1.04
CA SER A 49 4.64 10.94 0.43
C SER A 49 4.76 12.26 1.20
N SER A 50 3.66 12.81 1.74
CA SER A 50 3.68 14.06 2.52
C SER A 50 4.45 13.93 3.84
N ARG A 51 4.65 12.70 4.34
CA ARG A 51 5.48 12.40 5.53
C ARG A 51 6.94 12.15 5.20
N GLY A 52 7.30 12.09 3.91
CA GLY A 52 8.64 11.75 3.45
C GLY A 52 9.01 10.28 3.69
N ALA A 53 8.05 9.42 4.04
CA ALA A 53 8.28 8.01 4.27
C ALA A 53 8.59 7.29 2.95
N SER A 54 9.42 6.24 3.01
CA SER A 54 9.69 5.38 1.86
C SER A 54 8.43 4.61 1.49
N LEU A 55 8.05 4.59 0.21
CA LEU A 55 6.81 3.98 -0.25
C LEU A 55 7.04 2.86 -1.27
N HIS A 56 6.43 1.71 -0.98
CA HIS A 56 6.30 0.57 -1.88
C HIS A 56 4.82 0.31 -2.15
N ILE A 57 4.45 -0.05 -3.37
CA ILE A 57 3.10 -0.50 -3.72
C ILE A 57 3.24 -1.94 -4.20
N VAL A 58 2.48 -2.85 -3.60
CA VAL A 58 2.44 -4.26 -3.99
C VAL A 58 1.05 -4.53 -4.56
N LYS A 59 1.01 -4.93 -5.84
CA LYS A 59 -0.22 -5.27 -6.54
C LYS A 59 -0.41 -6.78 -6.57
N LEU A 60 -1.51 -7.22 -5.97
CA LEU A 60 -1.97 -8.59 -6.00
C LEU A 60 -2.71 -8.90 -7.30
N ASN A 61 -2.53 -10.11 -7.82
CA ASN A 61 -3.35 -10.67 -8.88
C ASN A 61 -4.67 -11.24 -8.32
N GLU A 62 -5.47 -11.86 -9.18
CA GLU A 62 -6.77 -12.42 -8.82
C GLU A 62 -6.69 -13.58 -7.79
N GLN A 63 -5.52 -14.21 -7.65
CA GLN A 63 -5.25 -15.28 -6.69
C GLN A 63 -4.68 -14.77 -5.36
N ASN A 64 -4.70 -13.45 -5.13
CA ASN A 64 -4.07 -12.79 -3.97
C ASN A 64 -2.55 -13.01 -3.88
N ILE A 65 -1.89 -13.24 -5.01
CA ILE A 65 -0.44 -13.40 -5.09
C ILE A 65 0.18 -12.08 -5.57
N PRO A 66 1.26 -11.59 -4.92
CA PRO A 66 2.01 -10.44 -5.42
C PRO A 66 2.45 -10.66 -6.87
N SER A 67 2.02 -9.77 -7.76
CA SER A 67 2.31 -9.85 -9.20
C SER A 67 3.16 -8.69 -9.70
N GLU A 68 3.09 -7.56 -9.00
CA GLU A 68 3.82 -6.35 -9.36
C GLU A 68 4.19 -5.60 -8.10
N ILE A 69 5.44 -5.16 -8.05
CA ILE A 69 5.96 -4.28 -7.01
C ILE A 69 6.36 -2.98 -7.67
N VAL A 70 5.81 -1.87 -7.20
CA VAL A 70 6.16 -0.53 -7.66
C VAL A 70 6.84 0.23 -6.52
N TRP A 71 8.08 0.65 -6.74
CA TRP A 71 8.85 1.42 -5.74
C TRP A 71 8.91 2.89 -6.10
N SER A 72 8.61 3.75 -5.12
CA SER A 72 8.84 5.19 -5.23
C SER A 72 10.14 5.53 -4.53
N SER A 73 11.22 5.77 -5.29
CA SER A 73 12.38 6.48 -4.77
C SER A 73 12.19 8.00 -4.89
N GLU A 74 10.95 8.49 -4.74
CA GLU A 74 10.42 9.84 -5.08
C GLU A 74 9.60 9.95 -6.40
N LEU A 75 8.88 8.88 -6.78
CA LEU A 75 7.88 8.72 -7.87
C LEU A 75 8.39 8.41 -9.30
N ASN A 76 9.67 8.09 -9.49
CA ASN A 76 10.14 7.32 -10.66
C ASN A 76 9.85 5.83 -10.43
N LEU A 77 8.57 5.48 -10.58
CA LEU A 77 8.00 4.15 -10.34
C LEU A 77 8.70 3.10 -11.22
N LYS A 78 9.53 2.25 -10.60
CA LYS A 78 10.00 1.01 -11.23
C LYS A 78 9.04 -0.11 -10.88
N THR A 79 8.32 -0.59 -11.88
CA THR A 79 7.57 -1.85 -11.81
C THR A 79 8.55 -3.00 -11.90
N ILE A 80 8.57 -3.84 -10.87
CA ILE A 80 9.25 -5.13 -10.86
C ILE A 80 8.14 -6.18 -10.91
N ASP A 81 8.21 -7.07 -11.91
CA ASP A 81 7.37 -8.25 -11.95
C ASP A 81 7.67 -9.10 -10.69
N ALA A 82 6.66 -9.23 -9.84
CA ALA A 82 6.76 -9.84 -8.53
C ALA A 82 6.37 -11.32 -8.52
N ASN A 83 6.36 -11.99 -9.68
CA ASN A 83 6.25 -13.45 -9.79
C ASN A 83 7.31 -14.23 -8.96
N ASN A 84 8.21 -13.52 -8.25
CA ASN A 84 9.05 -14.04 -7.19
C ASN A 84 8.43 -13.71 -5.80
N GLU A 85 7.69 -14.68 -5.26
CA GLU A 85 7.04 -14.62 -3.94
C GLU A 85 8.02 -14.20 -2.82
N ASP A 86 9.29 -14.61 -2.91
CA ASP A 86 10.32 -14.30 -1.92
C ASP A 86 10.61 -12.79 -1.84
N LEU A 87 10.55 -12.07 -2.97
CA LEU A 87 10.82 -10.65 -3.01
C LEU A 87 9.69 -9.85 -2.34
N ALA A 88 8.44 -10.22 -2.60
CA ALA A 88 7.28 -9.57 -2.02
C ALA A 88 7.18 -9.84 -0.52
N GLN A 89 7.38 -11.08 -0.09
CA GLN A 89 7.39 -11.44 1.33
C GLN A 89 8.54 -10.74 2.08
N LYS A 90 9.72 -10.65 1.46
CA LYS A 90 10.86 -9.93 2.05
C LYS A 90 10.53 -8.45 2.28
N ILE A 91 9.92 -7.78 1.30
CA ILE A 91 9.53 -6.37 1.44
C ILE A 91 8.49 -6.22 2.55
N LEU A 92 7.46 -7.07 2.58
CA LEU A 92 6.43 -7.03 3.62
C LEU A 92 6.99 -7.30 5.02
N GLY A 93 8.04 -8.11 5.14
CA GLY A 93 8.71 -8.41 6.41
C GLY A 93 9.69 -7.33 6.90
N GLU A 94 10.04 -6.37 6.05
CA GLU A 94 11.06 -5.34 6.36
C GLU A 94 10.46 -3.93 6.53
N VAL A 95 9.13 -3.77 6.40
CA VAL A 95 8.48 -2.45 6.50
C VAL A 95 7.88 -2.13 7.86
N ASP A 96 7.76 -0.84 8.17
CA ASP A 96 7.18 -0.37 9.44
C ASP A 96 5.64 -0.41 9.46
N LEU A 97 5.00 -0.30 8.29
CA LEU A 97 3.54 -0.34 8.16
C LEU A 97 3.12 -0.92 6.81
N VAL A 98 2.11 -1.78 6.84
CA VAL A 98 1.39 -2.24 5.66
C VAL A 98 -0.02 -1.64 5.67
N PHE A 99 -0.39 -0.96 4.60
CA PHE A 99 -1.73 -0.44 4.37
C PHE A 99 -2.44 -1.28 3.31
N GLU A 100 -3.53 -1.94 3.67
CA GLU A 100 -4.33 -2.72 2.73
C GLU A 100 -5.41 -1.85 2.07
N ALA A 101 -5.20 -1.52 0.81
CA ALA A 101 -6.16 -0.87 -0.06
C ALA A 101 -6.79 -1.94 -0.98
N LEU A 102 -7.46 -2.92 -0.37
CA LEU A 102 -8.07 -4.07 -1.06
C LEU A 102 -9.58 -3.91 -1.13
N ASN A 103 -10.17 -4.28 -2.27
CA ASN A 103 -11.63 -4.43 -2.33
C ASN A 103 -12.06 -5.71 -1.61
N SER A 104 -12.96 -5.58 -0.64
CA SER A 104 -13.44 -6.64 0.26
C SER A 104 -13.97 -7.92 -0.41
N SER A 105 -14.33 -7.87 -1.69
CA SER A 105 -14.69 -9.05 -2.49
C SER A 105 -13.56 -10.08 -2.57
N TYR A 106 -12.30 -9.66 -2.43
CA TYR A 106 -11.10 -10.53 -2.47
C TYR A 106 -10.70 -11.09 -1.11
N MET A 107 -11.17 -10.47 -0.02
CA MET A 107 -10.88 -10.91 1.36
C MET A 107 -11.72 -12.13 1.77
N GLN A 108 -12.67 -12.58 0.94
CA GLN A 108 -13.47 -13.77 1.22
C GLN A 108 -12.74 -15.08 0.92
N VAL A 109 -11.50 -15.04 0.44
CA VAL A 109 -10.71 -16.25 0.18
C VAL A 109 -9.40 -16.16 0.97
N ASN A 110 -9.39 -16.92 2.07
CA ASN A 110 -8.24 -17.40 2.85
C ASN A 110 -7.80 -16.59 4.09
N ASN A 111 -8.37 -17.00 5.23
CA ASN A 111 -7.69 -17.10 6.52
C ASN A 111 -6.46 -18.05 6.42
N LEU A 112 -5.42 -17.67 5.69
CA LEU A 112 -4.15 -18.42 5.58
C LEU A 112 -2.96 -17.59 6.07
N PHE A 113 -3.08 -17.05 7.28
CA PHE A 113 -1.89 -16.76 8.10
C PHE A 113 -2.08 -17.40 9.46
N THR A 114 -1.90 -18.72 9.51
CA THR A 114 -1.51 -19.41 10.75
C THR A 114 0.01 -19.33 10.82
N TYR A 115 0.52 -18.45 11.68
CA TYR A 115 1.93 -18.48 12.06
C TYR A 115 2.17 -19.77 12.87
N HIS A 116 3.02 -20.66 12.35
CA HIS A 116 3.56 -21.81 13.07
C HIS A 116 4.89 -21.45 13.72
#